data_AF-A0A4Y8BRZ9-F1
#
_entry.id   AF-A0A4Y8BRZ9-F1
#
_cell.length_a   1.000
_cell.length_b   1.000
_cell.length_c   1.000
_cell.angle_alpha   90.00
_cell.angle_beta   90.00
_cell.angle_gamma   90.00
#
_symmetry.space_group_name_H-M   'P 1'
#
loop_
_entity.id
_entity.type
_entity.pdbx_description
1 polymer ?
#
loop_
_entity_poly.entity_id
_entity_poly.type
_entity_poly.pdbx_seq_one_letter_code
_entity_poly.pdbx_strand_id
1 'polypeptide(L)'
;MERIICLLIFFFFRLFAQDEFIFWAEFSNKNLILFHQNQNISLAMTRSANVKSELACEIAYNDNDLKILPKTELGLIDDDMSKTIKLDFLNSHKDELLNCFIGAKIKINDYIQSENALANHETYIKILPLRFMVEFGNHFALIYYLHKEK
;
A
#
# COMPACT_ATOMS: atom_id res chain seq x y z
N MET A 1 -27.47 4.44 34.53
CA MET A 1 -26.59 5.44 33.89
C MET A 1 -25.31 4.85 33.30
N GLU A 2 -24.97 3.58 33.56
CA GLU A 2 -23.74 2.93 33.05
C GLU A 2 -23.82 2.54 31.56
N ARG A 3 -25.02 2.24 31.03
CA ARG A 3 -25.23 1.92 29.61
C ARG A 3 -24.86 3.05 28.64
N ILE A 4 -25.02 4.32 29.04
CA ILE A 4 -24.71 5.49 28.20
C ILE A 4 -23.18 5.67 28.10
N ILE A 5 -22.46 5.43 29.20
CA ILE A 5 -21.00 5.55 29.26
C ILE A 5 -20.34 4.49 28.38
N CYS A 6 -20.82 3.24 28.39
CA CYS A 6 -20.31 2.21 27.49
C CYS A 6 -20.60 2.51 26.02
N LEU A 7 -21.76 3.08 25.69
CA LEU A 7 -22.08 3.50 24.32
C LEU A 7 -21.20 4.66 23.85
N LEU A 8 -20.87 5.62 24.73
CA LEU A 8 -19.92 6.69 24.44
C LEU A 8 -18.52 6.13 24.20
N ILE A 9 -18.07 5.15 24.99
CA ILE A 9 -16.78 4.48 24.79
C ILE A 9 -16.73 3.80 23.41
N PHE A 10 -17.78 3.06 23.01
CA PHE A 10 -17.86 2.46 21.68
C PHE A 10 -17.91 3.50 20.54
N PHE A 11 -18.53 4.65 20.78
CA PHE A 11 -18.54 5.77 19.82
C PHE A 11 -17.14 6.40 19.66
N PHE A 12 -16.40 6.59 20.75
CA PHE A 12 -15.02 7.08 20.71
C PHE A 12 -14.05 6.10 20.04
N PHE A 13 -14.28 4.78 20.15
CA PHE A 13 -13.43 3.79 19.46
C PHE A 13 -13.62 3.76 17.94
N ARG A 14 -14.74 4.28 17.40
CA ARG A 14 -14.92 4.39 15.94
C ARG A 14 -14.04 5.45 15.28
N LEU A 15 -13.42 6.35 16.07
CA LEU A 15 -12.49 7.37 15.55
C LEU A 15 -11.11 6.79 15.16
N PHE A 16 -10.90 5.48 15.29
CA PHE A 16 -9.70 4.79 14.80
C PHE A 16 -9.90 4.11 13.44
N ALA A 17 -10.74 4.69 12.56
CA ALA A 17 -10.76 4.33 11.15
C ALA A 17 -9.48 4.85 10.46
N GLN A 18 -8.35 4.17 10.72
CA GLN A 18 -7.07 4.53 10.13
C GLN A 18 -6.98 3.93 8.72
N ASP A 19 -6.94 4.80 7.71
CA ASP A 19 -6.78 4.50 6.28
C ASP A 19 -5.30 4.42 5.86
N GLU A 20 -4.48 3.85 6.74
CA GLU A 20 -3.08 3.58 6.45
C GLU A 20 -2.92 2.13 6.00
N PHE A 21 -2.07 1.92 5.00
CA PHE A 21 -1.74 0.63 4.42
C PHE A 21 -0.23 0.40 4.50
N ILE A 22 0.16 -0.87 4.53
CA ILE A 22 1.55 -1.30 4.49
C ILE A 22 1.77 -2.04 3.18
N PHE A 23 2.75 -1.58 2.41
CA PHE A 23 3.24 -2.26 1.22
C PHE A 23 4.64 -2.81 1.48
N TRP A 24 4.88 -4.06 1.07
CA TRP A 24 6.22 -4.61 0.99
C TRP A 24 6.33 -5.57 -0.19
N ALA A 25 7.54 -5.69 -0.73
CA ALA A 25 7.80 -6.57 -1.85
C ALA A 25 9.20 -7.18 -1.74
N GLU A 26 9.32 -8.41 -2.22
CA GLU A 26 10.56 -9.18 -2.28
C GLU A 26 10.68 -9.82 -3.66
N PHE A 27 11.79 -9.56 -4.33
CA PHE A 27 12.13 -10.10 -5.64
C PHE A 27 13.51 -10.75 -5.55
N SER A 28 13.61 -11.98 -6.04
CA SER A 28 14.87 -12.70 -6.10
C SER A 28 15.11 -13.24 -7.51
N ASN A 29 16.29 -12.97 -8.02
CA ASN A 29 16.74 -13.34 -9.35
C ASN A 29 17.99 -14.22 -9.24
N LYS A 30 18.05 -15.30 -10.01
CA LYS A 30 19.20 -16.18 -10.14
C LYS A 30 19.53 -16.31 -11.62
N ASN A 31 20.75 -15.94 -11.99
CA ASN A 31 21.26 -16.00 -13.36
C ASN A 31 20.33 -15.29 -14.37
N LEU A 32 19.84 -14.10 -14.00
CA LEU A 32 18.89 -13.28 -14.78
C LEU A 32 17.47 -13.88 -14.90
N ILE A 33 17.19 -15.01 -14.26
CA ILE A 33 15.86 -15.62 -14.18
C ILE A 33 15.21 -15.26 -12.84
N LEU A 34 14.05 -14.62 -12.90
CA LEU A 34 13.21 -14.36 -11.73
C LEU A 34 12.67 -15.69 -11.17
N PHE A 35 13.01 -16.03 -9.93
CA PHE A 35 12.56 -17.28 -9.31
C PHE A 35 11.64 -17.08 -8.11
N HIS A 36 11.64 -15.88 -7.51
CA HIS A 36 10.78 -15.55 -6.39
C HIS A 36 10.29 -14.11 -6.50
N GLN A 37 8.97 -13.92 -6.45
CA GLN A 37 8.32 -12.61 -6.40
C GLN A 37 7.19 -12.69 -5.38
N ASN A 38 7.25 -11.84 -4.36
CA ASN A 38 6.19 -11.70 -3.37
C ASN A 38 5.88 -10.22 -3.18
N GLN A 39 4.61 -9.86 -3.35
CA GLN A 39 4.11 -8.50 -3.17
C GLN A 39 2.86 -8.55 -2.31
N ASN A 40 2.84 -7.76 -1.24
CA ASN A 40 1.76 -7.81 -0.28
C ASN A 40 1.35 -6.41 0.19
N ILE A 41 0.04 -6.24 0.34
CA ILE A 41 -0.60 -5.04 0.83
C ILE A 41 -1.46 -5.45 2.02
N SER A 42 -1.32 -4.75 3.13
CA SER A 42 -2.12 -4.99 4.32
C SER A 42 -2.57 -3.70 4.97
N LEU A 43 -3.61 -3.78 5.78
CA LEU A 43 -4.07 -2.67 6.61
C LEU A 43 -3.08 -2.41 7.73
N ALA A 44 -2.74 -1.15 7.98
CA ALA A 44 -1.98 -0.78 9.15
C ALA A 44 -2.88 -0.86 10.40
N MET A 45 -2.38 -1.54 11.43
CA MET A 45 -3.08 -1.66 12.72
C MET A 45 -2.92 -0.42 13.61
N THR A 46 -2.00 0.48 13.26
CA THR A 46 -1.65 1.67 14.05
C THR A 46 -1.35 2.85 13.15
N ARG A 47 -1.82 4.04 13.54
CA ARG A 47 -1.51 5.31 12.89
C ARG A 47 -0.07 5.70 13.13
N SER A 48 0.52 6.25 12.10
CA SER A 48 1.84 6.80 12.16
C SER A 48 1.80 8.16 12.87
N ALA A 49 2.57 8.33 13.93
CA ALA A 49 2.72 9.61 14.62
C ALA A 49 3.85 10.43 13.95
N ASN A 50 3.65 11.74 13.81
CA ASN A 50 4.63 12.69 13.27
C ASN A 50 5.18 12.27 11.89
N VAL A 51 4.27 11.96 10.96
CA VAL A 51 4.60 11.66 9.57
C VAL A 51 4.16 12.78 8.65
N LYS A 52 4.95 13.05 7.62
CA LYS A 52 4.53 13.81 6.44
C LYS A 52 4.01 12.86 5.38
N SER A 53 2.94 13.27 4.71
CA SER A 53 2.47 12.67 3.48
C SER A 53 3.10 13.37 2.29
N GLU A 54 3.66 12.58 1.37
CA GLU A 54 4.16 13.02 0.07
C GLU A 54 3.38 12.28 -1.02
N LEU A 55 2.89 12.99 -2.04
CA LEU A 55 2.19 12.35 -3.15
C LEU A 55 3.17 11.45 -3.91
N ALA A 56 2.89 10.16 -3.96
CA ALA A 56 3.70 9.18 -4.67
C ALA A 56 3.27 9.07 -6.14
N CYS A 57 1.97 8.90 -6.38
CA CYS A 57 1.42 8.73 -7.71
C CYS A 57 -0.11 8.88 -7.69
N GLU A 58 -0.70 8.82 -8.88
CA GLU A 58 -2.14 8.72 -9.11
C GLU A 58 -2.43 7.42 -9.86
N ILE A 59 -3.47 6.69 -9.46
CA ILE A 59 -3.94 5.46 -10.11
C ILE A 59 -5.28 5.79 -10.76
N ALA A 60 -5.33 5.75 -12.10
CA ALA A 60 -6.55 6.02 -12.86
C ALA A 60 -7.52 4.84 -12.77
N TYR A 61 -8.83 5.14 -12.67
CA TYR A 61 -9.84 4.08 -12.62
C TYR A 61 -10.08 3.44 -13.99
N ASN A 62 -10.19 2.11 -13.98
CA ASN A 62 -10.70 1.35 -15.11
C ASN A 62 -12.23 1.16 -15.02
N ASP A 63 -12.83 0.62 -16.08
CA ASP A 63 -14.28 0.41 -16.16
C ASP A 63 -14.84 -0.56 -15.10
N ASN A 64 -14.01 -1.45 -14.56
CA ASN A 64 -14.41 -2.36 -13.49
C ASN A 64 -14.41 -1.65 -12.14
N ASP A 65 -13.41 -0.80 -11.88
CA ASP A 65 -13.34 -0.01 -10.65
C ASP A 65 -14.57 0.90 -10.54
N LEU A 66 -14.95 1.57 -11.63
CA LEU A 66 -16.13 2.45 -11.66
C LEU A 66 -17.47 1.74 -11.40
N LYS A 67 -17.50 0.40 -11.51
CA LYS A 67 -18.65 -0.45 -11.18
C LYS A 67 -18.61 -0.94 -9.73
N ILE A 68 -17.43 -1.17 -9.18
CA ILE A 68 -17.23 -1.74 -7.84
C ILE A 68 -17.22 -0.64 -6.78
N LEU A 69 -16.59 0.49 -7.08
CA LEU A 69 -16.41 1.59 -6.14
C LEU A 69 -17.78 2.22 -5.80
N PRO A 70 -18.11 2.35 -4.51
CA PRO A 70 -19.36 2.94 -4.08
C PRO A 70 -19.43 4.41 -4.49
N LYS A 71 -20.65 4.88 -4.74
CA LYS A 71 -20.93 6.25 -5.12
C LYS A 71 -21.81 6.92 -4.09
N THR A 72 -21.50 8.17 -3.81
CA THR A 72 -22.33 9.07 -2.99
C THR A 72 -23.65 9.40 -3.70
N GLU A 73 -24.57 10.06 -2.98
CA GLU A 73 -25.85 10.53 -3.53
C GLU A 73 -25.68 11.48 -4.72
N LEU A 74 -24.51 12.13 -4.84
CA LEU A 74 -24.16 13.03 -5.95
C LEU A 74 -23.55 12.29 -7.15
N GLY A 75 -23.46 10.95 -7.10
CA GLY A 75 -22.85 10.12 -8.15
C GLY A 75 -21.33 10.15 -8.18
N LEU A 76 -20.69 10.78 -7.18
CA LEU A 76 -19.23 10.86 -7.01
C LEU A 76 -18.73 9.61 -6.29
N ILE A 77 -17.48 9.18 -6.55
CA ILE A 77 -16.87 8.07 -5.81
C ILE A 77 -16.79 8.44 -4.33
N ASP A 78 -17.24 7.52 -3.48
CA ASP A 78 -17.28 7.71 -2.03
C ASP A 78 -15.96 7.31 -1.38
N ASP A 79 -15.19 8.27 -0.89
CA ASP A 79 -13.93 8.00 -0.18
C ASP A 79 -14.15 7.41 1.23
N ASP A 80 -15.33 7.59 1.85
CA ASP A 80 -15.69 6.98 3.14
C ASP A 80 -16.18 5.52 2.97
N MET A 81 -15.53 4.79 2.06
CA MET A 81 -15.83 3.39 1.79
C MET A 81 -15.18 2.44 2.79
N SER A 82 -15.74 1.22 2.90
CA SER A 82 -15.17 0.16 3.73
C SER A 82 -13.72 -0.12 3.39
N LYS A 83 -12.89 -0.32 4.42
CA LYS A 83 -11.46 -0.66 4.30
C LYS A 83 -11.21 -1.89 3.43
N THR A 84 -12.13 -2.84 3.41
CA THR A 84 -12.04 -4.03 2.56
C THR A 84 -12.09 -3.64 1.09
N ILE A 85 -12.98 -2.72 0.71
CA ILE A 85 -13.11 -2.23 -0.68
C ILE A 85 -11.84 -1.47 -1.08
N LYS A 86 -11.32 -0.59 -0.21
CA LYS A 86 -10.05 0.11 -0.44
C LYS A 86 -8.91 -0.90 -0.64
N LEU A 87 -8.83 -1.93 0.20
CA LEU A 87 -7.81 -2.97 0.11
C LEU A 87 -7.95 -3.82 -1.17
N ASP A 88 -9.17 -4.15 -1.58
CA ASP A 88 -9.44 -4.92 -2.80
C ASP A 88 -9.03 -4.14 -4.04
N PHE A 89 -9.33 -2.84 -4.10
CA PHE A 89 -8.84 -1.94 -5.15
C PHE A 89 -7.30 -1.89 -5.18
N LEU A 90 -6.65 -1.69 -4.03
CA LEU A 90 -5.19 -1.68 -3.97
C LEU A 90 -4.58 -3.03 -4.41
N ASN A 91 -5.26 -4.14 -4.11
CA ASN A 91 -4.84 -5.47 -4.54
C ASN A 91 -5.00 -5.68 -6.06
N SER A 92 -6.05 -5.13 -6.69
CA SER A 92 -6.23 -5.22 -8.15
C SER A 92 -5.22 -4.37 -8.92
N HIS A 93 -4.73 -3.29 -8.32
CA HIS A 93 -3.72 -2.38 -8.90
C HIS A 93 -2.31 -2.56 -8.30
N LYS A 94 -1.95 -3.79 -7.85
CA LYS A 94 -0.66 -4.09 -7.20
C LYS A 94 0.57 -3.66 -8.00
N ASP A 95 0.56 -3.93 -9.31
CA ASP A 95 1.71 -3.64 -10.17
C ASP A 95 1.87 -2.13 -10.39
N GLU A 96 0.77 -1.39 -10.51
CA GLU A 96 0.78 0.07 -10.56
C GLU A 96 1.27 0.67 -9.25
N LEU A 97 0.80 0.12 -8.12
CA LEU A 97 1.23 0.53 -6.78
C LEU A 97 2.73 0.28 -6.55
N LEU A 98 3.27 -0.84 -7.04
CA LEU A 98 4.71 -1.09 -7.00
C LEU A 98 5.47 0.03 -7.71
N ASN A 99 5.00 0.45 -8.90
CA ASN A 99 5.64 1.51 -9.67
C ASN A 99 5.66 2.85 -8.92
N CYS A 100 4.63 3.14 -8.13
CA CYS A 100 4.57 4.33 -7.28
C CYS A 100 5.69 4.40 -6.24
N PHE A 101 6.24 3.25 -5.83
CA PHE A 101 7.23 3.17 -4.77
C PHE A 101 8.64 2.78 -5.26
N ILE A 102 8.88 2.72 -6.57
CA ILE A 102 10.22 2.42 -7.12
C ILE A 102 11.27 3.45 -6.65
N GLY A 103 10.87 4.71 -6.44
CA GLY A 103 11.75 5.74 -5.88
C GLY A 103 11.89 5.70 -4.35
N ALA A 104 11.04 4.96 -3.64
CA ALA A 104 11.09 4.84 -2.18
C ALA A 104 12.21 3.87 -1.78
N LYS A 105 12.76 4.00 -0.56
CA LYS A 105 13.96 3.31 -0.08
C LYS A 105 13.96 1.78 -0.33
N ILE A 106 14.49 1.35 -1.48
CA ILE A 106 14.71 -0.06 -1.83
C ILE A 106 16.01 -0.53 -1.16
N LYS A 107 15.97 -1.66 -0.44
CA LYS A 107 17.20 -2.36 -0.03
C LYS A 107 17.54 -3.39 -1.08
N ILE A 108 18.68 -3.20 -1.75
CA ILE A 108 19.20 -4.13 -2.74
C ILE A 108 20.36 -4.90 -2.10
N ASN A 109 20.24 -6.22 -2.02
CA ASN A 109 21.32 -7.11 -1.60
C ASN A 109 21.73 -7.97 -2.80
N ASP A 110 22.89 -7.69 -3.39
CA ASP A 110 23.43 -8.47 -4.51
C ASP A 110 24.52 -9.44 -4.01
N TYR A 111 24.42 -10.72 -4.40
CA TYR A 111 25.37 -11.76 -4.05
C TYR A 111 25.98 -12.37 -5.32
N ILE A 112 27.30 -12.31 -5.43
CA ILE A 112 28.05 -12.86 -6.57
C ILE A 112 28.93 -13.99 -6.05
N GLN A 113 28.65 -15.23 -6.45
CA GLN A 113 29.52 -16.38 -6.16
C GLN A 113 30.12 -16.89 -7.46
N SER A 114 31.44 -16.72 -7.63
CA SER A 114 32.19 -17.25 -8.77
C SER A 114 33.03 -18.45 -8.32
N GLU A 115 32.73 -19.64 -8.85
CA GLU A 115 33.60 -20.81 -8.73
C GLU A 115 33.91 -21.34 -10.13
N ASN A 116 35.20 -21.51 -10.44
CA ASN A 116 35.69 -22.24 -11.62
C ASN A 116 34.97 -21.94 -12.94
N ALA A 117 35.02 -20.68 -13.38
CA ALA A 117 34.46 -20.18 -14.65
C ALA A 117 32.93 -20.23 -14.80
N LEU A 118 32.20 -20.65 -13.77
CA LEU A 118 30.74 -20.48 -13.68
C LEU A 118 30.45 -19.32 -12.70
N ALA A 119 30.02 -18.19 -13.25
CA ALA A 119 29.50 -17.08 -12.45
C ALA A 119 28.02 -17.36 -12.16
N ASN A 120 27.68 -17.69 -10.91
CA ASN A 120 26.30 -17.69 -10.46
C ASN A 120 26.01 -16.31 -9.86
N HIS A 121 25.07 -15.60 -10.46
CA HIS A 121 24.64 -14.26 -10.04
C HIS A 121 23.29 -14.38 -9.35
N GLU A 122 23.21 -14.02 -8.07
CA GLU A 122 21.95 -14.01 -7.32
C GLU A 122 21.68 -12.62 -6.76
N THR A 123 20.64 -11.96 -7.25
CA THR A 123 20.22 -10.64 -6.76
C THR A 123 18.94 -10.75 -5.96
N TYR A 124 18.96 -10.21 -4.74
CA TYR A 124 17.81 -10.13 -3.85
C TYR A 124 17.42 -8.66 -3.66
N ILE A 125 16.28 -8.26 -4.21
CA ILE A 125 15.72 -6.92 -4.07
C ILE A 125 14.59 -6.99 -3.06
N LYS A 126 14.71 -6.21 -1.97
CA LYS A 126 13.68 -6.11 -0.95
C LYS A 126 13.25 -4.67 -0.75
N ILE A 127 11.97 -4.42 -1.01
CA ILE A 127 11.32 -3.17 -0.60
C ILE A 127 10.95 -3.35 0.87
N LEU A 128 11.52 -2.51 1.74
CA LEU A 128 11.17 -2.49 3.15
C LEU A 128 9.68 -2.16 3.32
N PRO A 129 9.03 -2.57 4.42
CA PRO A 129 7.65 -2.16 4.70
C PRO A 129 7.50 -0.63 4.64
N LEU A 130 6.78 -0.16 3.64
CA LEU A 130 6.42 1.24 3.43
C LEU A 130 4.99 1.45 3.92
N ARG A 131 4.75 2.55 4.63
CA ARG A 131 3.40 2.97 5.00
C ARG A 131 2.91 4.00 3.99
N PHE A 132 1.66 3.88 3.60
CA PHE A 132 1.04 4.79 2.66
C PHE A 132 -0.44 4.99 2.99
N MET A 133 -1.03 6.04 2.43
CA MET A 133 -2.46 6.36 2.50
C MET A 133 -3.00 6.46 1.08
N VAL A 134 -4.30 6.19 0.92
CA VAL A 134 -5.00 6.36 -0.36
C VAL A 134 -6.22 7.28 -0.15
N GLU A 135 -6.40 8.24 -1.04
CA GLU A 135 -7.61 9.06 -1.13
C GLU A 135 -8.28 8.81 -2.48
N PHE A 136 -9.57 8.50 -2.47
CA PHE A 136 -10.32 8.22 -3.68
C PHE A 136 -10.93 9.50 -4.25
N GLY A 137 -10.37 9.99 -5.35
CA GLY A 137 -10.97 11.07 -6.14
C GLY A 137 -12.06 10.54 -7.09
N ASN A 138 -12.58 11.41 -7.96
CA ASN A 138 -13.63 11.03 -8.92
C ASN A 138 -13.14 10.18 -10.10
N HIS A 139 -11.89 10.35 -10.52
CA HIS A 139 -11.32 9.68 -11.70
C HIS A 139 -10.04 8.91 -11.41
N PHE A 140 -9.40 9.19 -10.28
CA PHE A 140 -8.15 8.60 -9.87
C PHE A 140 -8.11 8.46 -8.35
N ALA A 141 -7.40 7.44 -7.88
CA ALA A 141 -6.98 7.30 -6.50
C ALA A 141 -5.60 7.94 -6.32
N LEU A 142 -5.47 8.79 -5.31
CA LEU A 142 -4.22 9.45 -4.94
C LEU A 142 -3.49 8.60 -3.91
N ILE A 143 -2.24 8.23 -4.20
CA ILE A 143 -1.41 7.44 -3.29
C ILE A 143 -0.40 8.35 -2.62
N TYR A 144 -0.41 8.38 -1.29
CA TYR A 144 0.51 9.19 -0.50
C TYR A 144 1.47 8.30 0.27
N TYR A 145 2.77 8.51 0.08
CA TYR A 145 3.81 7.90 0.89
C TYR A 145 3.92 8.60 2.25
N LEU A 146 3.95 7.82 3.34
CA LEU A 146 4.08 8.33 4.70
C LEU A 146 5.51 8.16 5.20
N HIS A 147 6.23 9.28 5.37
CA HIS A 147 7.59 9.26 5.91
C HIS A 147 7.68 10.00 7.24
N LYS A 148 8.49 9.48 8.17
CA LYS A 148 8.77 10.15 9.44
C LYS A 148 9.52 11.46 9.20
N GLU A 149 9.16 12.51 9.91
CA GLU A 149 10.03 13.68 10.06
C GLU A 149 11.30 13.27 10.82
N LYS A 150 12.46 13.74 10.37
CA LYS A 150 13.75 13.50 11.03
C LYS A 150 13.97 14.53 12.13
#